data_AF-A0A938PMS6-F1
#
_entry.id   AF-A0A938PMS6-F1
#
_cell.length_a   1.000
_cell.length_b   1.000
_cell.length_c   1.000
_cell.angle_alpha   90.00
_cell.angle_beta   90.00
_cell.angle_gamma   90.00
#
_symmetry.space_group_name_H-M   'P 1'
#
loop_
_entity.id
_entity.type
_entity.pdbx_description
1 polymer ?
#
loop_
_entity_poly.entity_id
_entity_poly.type
_entity_poly.pdbx_seq_one_letter_code
_entity_poly.pdbx_strand_id
1 'polypeptide(L)' 'MTEPVCPSYGVSGTSHFVSEDSREKSRTGQAWYVIVHCDACGHVYGVFPKHVFAETTLPRIVLPKSG' A
#
# COMPACT_ATOMS: atom_id res chain seq x y z
N MET A 1 -8.81 5.10 19.31
CA MET A 1 -7.88 4.12 18.72
C MET A 1 -6.64 4.10 19.58
N THR A 2 -6.20 2.93 20.03
CA THR A 2 -4.96 2.78 20.81
C THR A 2 -3.77 3.07 19.91
N GLU A 3 -2.79 3.82 20.42
CA GLU A 3 -1.55 4.09 19.70
C GLU A 3 -0.75 2.80 19.50
N PRO A 4 -0.08 2.62 18.34
CA PRO A 4 0.77 1.47 18.13
C PRO A 4 1.94 1.51 19.12
N VAL A 5 2.29 0.36 19.68
CA VAL A 5 3.41 0.21 20.63
C VAL A 5 4.36 -0.87 20.10
N CYS A 6 5.65 -0.56 20.06
CA CYS A 6 6.67 -1.51 19.65
C CYS A 6 6.98 -2.47 20.80
N PRO A 7 6.81 -3.80 20.64
CA PRO A 7 7.03 -4.76 21.72
C PRO A 7 8.50 -4.91 22.12
N SER A 8 9.44 -4.54 21.25
CA SER A 8 10.88 -4.68 21.51
C SER A 8 11.47 -3.51 22.31
N TYR A 9 10.96 -2.29 22.13
CA TYR A 9 11.52 -1.07 22.76
C TYR A 9 10.52 -0.35 23.65
N GLY A 10 9.24 -0.74 23.62
CA GLY A 10 8.18 -0.08 24.37
C GLY A 10 7.81 1.32 23.88
N VAL A 11 8.38 1.77 22.75
CA VAL A 11 8.05 3.08 22.17
C VAL A 11 6.62 3.07 21.65
N SER A 12 5.85 4.08 22.05
CA SER A 12 4.46 4.28 21.67
C SER A 12 4.32 5.48 20.73
N GLY A 13 3.29 5.44 19.89
CA GLY A 13 2.94 6.55 19.01
C GLY A 13 3.37 6.31 17.56
N THR A 14 2.63 6.92 16.64
CA THR A 14 2.76 6.69 15.19
C THR A 14 4.08 7.21 14.61
N SER A 15 4.74 8.17 15.27
CA SER A 15 6.01 8.75 14.81
C SER A 15 7.15 7.74 14.69
N HIS A 16 7.09 6.63 15.45
CA HIS A 16 8.09 5.57 15.43
C HIS A 16 7.77 4.43 14.45
N PHE A 17 6.66 4.54 13.71
CA PHE A 17 6.23 3.54 12.75
C PHE A 17 6.25 4.14 11.35
N VAL A 18 7.14 3.63 10.52
CA VAL A 18 7.30 4.04 9.12
C VAL A 18 6.66 2.99 8.20
N SER A 19 6.15 3.45 7.06
CA SER A 19 5.58 2.58 6.04
C SER A 19 6.51 2.48 4.83
N GLU A 20 6.78 1.26 4.37
CA GLU A 20 7.51 0.98 3.13
C GLU A 20 6.59 0.25 2.13
N ASP A 21 6.73 0.60 0.85
CA ASP A 21 6.01 -0.06 -0.24
C ASP A 21 6.60 -1.44 -0.55
N SER A 22 5.73 -2.41 -0.87
CA SER A 22 6.18 -3.73 -1.34
C SER A 22 7.05 -3.63 -2.59
N ARG A 23 8.02 -4.53 -2.69
CA ARG A 23 8.83 -4.70 -3.91
C ARG A 23 7.98 -5.21 -5.07
N GLU A 24 7.02 -6.08 -4.77
CA GLU A 24 6.05 -6.56 -5.74
C GLU A 24 5.14 -5.41 -6.16
N LYS A 25 4.94 -5.27 -7.47
CA LYS A 25 4.13 -4.22 -8.08
C LYS A 25 3.10 -4.82 -9.02
N SER A 26 1.97 -4.14 -9.16
CA SER A 26 0.96 -4.47 -10.15
C SER A 26 1.52 -4.25 -11.56
N ARG A 27 0.79 -4.68 -12.58
CA ARG A 27 1.15 -4.42 -13.98
C ARG A 27 1.29 -2.92 -14.29
N THR A 28 0.59 -2.05 -13.55
CA THR A 28 0.64 -0.59 -13.71
C THR A 28 1.70 0.08 -12.83
N GLY A 29 2.52 -0.70 -12.11
CA GLY A 29 3.64 -0.20 -11.30
C GLY A 29 3.29 0.21 -9.87
N GLN A 30 2.06 -0.02 -9.41
CA GLN A 30 1.63 0.28 -8.05
C GLN A 30 1.99 -0.87 -7.10
N ALA A 31 2.56 -0.57 -5.93
CA ALA A 31 2.85 -1.59 -4.91
C ALA A 31 1.57 -2.34 -4.48
N TRP A 32 1.66 -3.64 -4.22
CA TRP A 32 0.52 -4.46 -3.80
C TRP A 32 0.12 -4.23 -2.35
N TYR A 33 1.07 -3.90 -1.49
CA TYR A 33 0.84 -3.66 -0.07
C TYR A 33 1.86 -2.68 0.49
N VAL A 34 1.59 -2.14 1.68
CA VAL A 34 2.58 -1.44 2.50
C VAL A 34 2.89 -2.26 3.74
N ILE A 35 4.16 -2.26 4.14
CA ILE A 35 4.62 -2.81 5.41
C ILE A 35 4.82 -1.63 6.35
N VAL A 36 4.18 -1.67 7.52
CA VAL A 36 4.43 -0.71 8.59
C VAL A 36 5.35 -1.36 9.61
N HIS A 37 6.47 -0.74 9.90
CA HIS A 37 7.45 -1.25 10.85
C HIS A 37 8.00 -0.15 11.76
N CYS A 38 8.52 -0.54 12.91
CA CYS A 38 9.20 0.39 13.79
C CYS A 38 10.54 0.85 13.17
N ASP A 39 10.84 2.15 13.19
CA ASP A 39 12.06 2.71 12.61
C ASP A 39 13.32 2.37 13.44
N ALA A 40 13.16 2.22 14.75
CA ALA A 40 14.28 1.95 15.65
C ALA A 40 14.78 0.49 15.58
N CYS A 41 13.91 -0.46 15.24
CA CYS A 41 14.22 -1.89 15.37
C CYS A 41 13.79 -2.78 14.21
N GLY A 42 12.99 -2.25 13.27
CA GLY A 42 12.48 -3.00 12.14
C GLY A 42 11.35 -3.98 12.48
N HIS A 43 10.81 -3.98 13.71
CA HIS A 43 9.68 -4.86 14.05
C HIS A 43 8.46 -4.50 13.21
N VAL A 44 7.90 -5.48 12.51
CA VAL A 44 6.74 -5.29 11.66
C VAL A 44 5.50 -5.14 12.53
N TYR A 45 4.86 -3.97 12.46
CA TYR A 45 3.58 -3.70 13.09
C TYR A 45 2.43 -4.34 12.32
N GLY A 46 2.48 -4.28 10.99
CA GLY A 46 1.46 -4.86 10.14
C GLY A 46 1.77 -4.74 8.66
N VAL A 47 1.06 -5.54 7.87
CA VAL A 47 1.11 -5.51 6.41
C VAL A 47 -0.30 -5.18 5.91
N PHE A 48 -0.44 -4.10 5.14
CA PHE A 48 -1.72 -3.59 4.68
C PHE A 48 -1.82 -3.69 3.16
N PRO A 49 -2.73 -4.51 2.62
CA PRO A 49 -2.92 -4.63 1.18
C PRO A 49 -3.49 -3.33 0.60
N LYS A 50 -3.00 -2.96 -0.59
CA LYS A 50 -3.56 -1.87 -1.39
C LYS A 50 -4.55 -2.44 -2.40
N HIS A 51 -5.69 -1.78 -2.57
CA HIS A 51 -6.54 -2.04 -3.74
C HIS A 51 -5.92 -1.38 -4.96
N VAL A 52 -5.42 -2.21 -5.88
CA VAL A 52 -4.86 -1.75 -7.15
C VAL A 52 -5.90 -1.97 -8.25
N PHE A 53 -6.56 -0.89 -8.67
CA PHE A 53 -7.45 -0.94 -9.83
C PHE A 53 -6.58 -1.00 -11.09
N ALA A 54 -6.76 -2.04 -11.91
CA ALA A 54 -6.30 -1.97 -13.29
C ALA A 54 -7.11 -0.87 -13.96
N GLU A 55 -6.43 0.12 -14.57
CA GLU A 55 -7.13 1.07 -15.42
C GLU A 55 -7.92 0.26 -16.43
N THR A 56 -9.25 0.31 -16.30
CA THR A 56 -10.13 -0.34 -17.25
C THR A 56 -9.98 0.48 -18.50
N THR A 57 -9.16 0.03 -19.44
CA THR A 57 -9.20 0.55 -20.80
C THR A 57 -10.59 0.19 -21.30
N LEU A 58 -11.56 1.08 -21.04
CA LEU A 58 -12.92 0.91 -21.52
C LEU A 58 -12.79 0.73 -23.03
N PRO A 59 -13.31 -0.36 -23.61
CA PRO A 59 -13.27 -0.53 -25.04
C PRO A 59 -13.91 0.70 -25.67
N ARG A 60 -13.13 1.43 -26.45
CA ARG A 60 -13.59 2.65 -27.11
C ARG A 60 -14.56 2.20 -28.21
N ILE A 61 -15.86 2.23 -27.91
CA ILE A 61 -16.90 1.91 -28.89
C ILE A 61 -16.85 3.01 -29.96
N VAL A 62 -16.33 2.67 -31.14
CA VAL A 62 -16.37 3.55 -32.31
C VAL A 62 -17.67 3.27 -33.03
N LEU A 63 -18.61 4.23 -32.98
CA LEU A 63 -19.81 4.17 -33.80
C LEU A 63 -19.42 4.39 -35.27
N PRO A 64 -19.74 3.45 -36.19
CA PRO A 64 -19.54 3.70 -37.61
C PRO A 64 -20.42 4.86 -38.06
N LYS A 65 -19.85 5.79 -38.85
CA LYS A 65 -20.64 6.85 -39.47
C LYS A 65 -21.63 6.22 -40.46
N SER A 66 -22.92 6.37 -40.17
CA SER A 66 -23.98 6.17 -41.14
C SER A 66 -23.99 7.35 -42.11
N GLY A 67 -23.51 7.15 -43.34
CA GLY A 67 -23.47 8.16 -44.39
C GLY A 67 -22.85 7.63 -45.67
#